data_AF-A0A956ELI4-F1
#
_entry.id   AF-A0A956ELI4-F1
#
_cell.length_a   1.000
_cell.length_b   1.000
_cell.length_c   1.000
_cell.angle_alpha   90.00
_cell.angle_beta   90.00
_cell.angle_gamma   90.00
#
_symmetry.space_group_name_H-M   'P 1'
#
loop_
_entity.id
_entity.type
_entity.pdbx_description
1 polymer ?
#
loop_
_entity_poly.entity_id
_entity_poly.type
_entity_poly.pdbx_seq_one_letter_code
_entity_poly.pdbx_strand_id
1 'polypeptide(L)'
;FMGGGGEGSDRAWQLDFRAAAVRRRTGGAGIVLLTATPAKNSPLEFYNLIQFIDPTAFTKAGIRDPEQFIDRFLKIEYREVLDSTFEVTKASAVTGFKNLDDLRTIIFTYAEFRTAAEVGLKLPRPVVETLTIQMDDEQEAKYARYVAQIEEILRNPNPEGGQSNAIVGLLARLALVALHPALDEGYS
;
A
#
# COMPACT_ATOMS: atom_id res chain seq x y z
N PHE A 1 4.81 -3.55 -8.83
CA PHE A 1 4.54 -3.98 -7.44
C PHE A 1 3.22 -4.75 -7.40
N MET A 2 3.29 -6.07 -7.44
CA MET A 2 2.19 -7.00 -7.19
C MET A 2 2.64 -7.77 -5.95
N GLY A 3 1.82 -7.80 -4.90
CA GLY A 3 2.15 -8.24 -3.53
C GLY A 3 3.40 -9.11 -3.38
N GLY A 4 4.35 -8.65 -2.56
CA GLY A 4 5.61 -9.37 -2.33
C GLY A 4 5.35 -10.79 -1.81
N GLY A 5 6.03 -11.77 -2.40
CA GLY A 5 6.00 -13.19 -2.01
C GLY A 5 6.73 -13.46 -0.70
N GLY A 6 6.40 -12.73 0.36
CA GLY A 6 6.87 -13.01 1.72
C GLY A 6 6.02 -14.10 2.40
N GLU A 7 6.54 -14.65 3.50
CA GLU A 7 5.73 -15.48 4.39
C GLU A 7 4.49 -14.71 4.83
N GLY A 8 3.31 -15.28 4.58
CA GLY A 8 2.04 -14.63 4.88
C GLY A 8 1.94 -14.27 6.36
N SER A 9 1.49 -13.05 6.66
CA SER A 9 1.34 -12.59 8.05
C SER A 9 0.45 -13.53 8.86
N ASP A 10 0.88 -13.89 10.07
CA ASP A 10 0.06 -14.67 11.03
C ASP A 10 -1.33 -14.07 11.21
N ARG A 11 -1.43 -12.74 11.22
CA ARG A 11 -2.72 -12.02 11.33
C ARG A 11 -3.59 -12.26 10.10
N ALA A 12 -3.00 -12.26 8.91
CA ALA A 12 -3.72 -12.53 7.66
C ALA A 12 -4.22 -13.98 7.64
N TRP A 13 -3.39 -14.95 8.05
CA TRP A 13 -3.80 -16.35 8.17
C TRP A 13 -4.93 -16.55 9.19
N GLN A 14 -4.82 -15.93 10.37
CA GLN A 14 -5.89 -16.01 11.36
C GLN A 14 -7.21 -15.42 10.84
N LEU A 15 -7.16 -14.31 10.11
CA LEU A 15 -8.34 -13.72 9.49
C LEU A 15 -8.97 -14.67 8.48
N ASP A 16 -8.16 -15.27 7.59
CA ASP A 16 -8.65 -16.19 6.56
C ASP A 16 -9.34 -17.42 7.17
N PHE A 17 -8.68 -18.10 8.11
CA PHE A 17 -9.25 -19.29 8.75
C PHE A 17 -10.51 -18.98 9.55
N ARG A 18 -10.55 -17.85 10.27
CA ARG A 18 -11.76 -17.43 11.00
C ARG A 18 -12.89 -17.08 10.05
N ALA A 19 -12.60 -16.40 8.95
CA ALA A 19 -13.60 -16.06 7.95
C ALA A 19 -14.16 -17.35 7.30
N ALA A 20 -13.30 -18.31 6.97
CA ALA A 20 -13.71 -19.62 6.46
C ALA A 20 -14.58 -20.39 7.46
N ALA A 21 -14.25 -20.36 8.75
CA ALA A 21 -15.04 -21.01 9.80
C ALA A 21 -16.43 -20.38 9.96
N VAL A 22 -16.53 -19.05 9.91
CA VAL A 22 -17.81 -18.34 9.93
C VAL A 22 -18.65 -18.72 8.71
N ARG A 23 -18.10 -18.59 7.49
CA ARG A 23 -18.80 -18.97 6.24
C ARG A 23 -19.31 -20.41 6.28
N ARG A 24 -18.53 -21.35 6.82
CA ARG A 24 -18.95 -22.76 6.95
C ARG A 24 -20.18 -22.92 7.86
N ARG A 25 -20.28 -22.14 8.95
CA ARG A 25 -21.38 -22.22 9.92
C ARG A 25 -22.65 -21.49 9.46
N THR A 26 -22.50 -20.49 8.59
CA THR A 26 -23.58 -19.61 8.12
C THR A 26 -24.08 -19.95 6.72
N GLY A 27 -23.56 -21.01 6.09
CA GLY A 27 -23.91 -21.35 4.71
C GLY A 27 -23.34 -20.39 3.65
N GLY A 28 -22.23 -19.72 3.96
CA GLY A 28 -21.50 -18.83 3.03
C GLY A 28 -21.58 -17.34 3.36
N ALA A 29 -22.37 -16.93 4.36
CA ALA A 29 -22.59 -15.52 4.71
C ALA A 29 -21.82 -15.09 5.99
N GLY A 30 -22.02 -13.85 6.45
CA GLY A 30 -21.60 -13.42 7.78
C GLY A 30 -20.21 -12.78 7.89
N ILE A 31 -19.54 -12.51 6.77
CA ILE A 31 -18.32 -11.70 6.72
C ILE A 31 -18.69 -10.30 6.26
N VAL A 32 -18.38 -9.30 7.10
CA VAL A 32 -18.54 -7.88 6.78
C VAL A 32 -17.20 -7.20 7.04
N LEU A 33 -16.67 -6.54 6.03
CA LEU A 33 -15.40 -5.82 6.11
C LEU A 33 -15.66 -4.31 6.13
N LEU A 34 -14.92 -3.59 6.97
CA LEU A 34 -14.98 -2.13 7.05
C LEU A 34 -13.60 -1.57 6.71
N THR A 35 -13.54 -0.70 5.72
CA THR A 35 -12.31 -0.02 5.32
C THR A 35 -12.63 1.37 4.79
N ALA A 36 -11.81 2.35 5.16
CA ALA A 36 -11.91 3.69 4.60
C ALA A 36 -11.37 3.75 3.15
N THR A 37 -10.48 2.82 2.77
CA THR A 37 -9.77 2.83 1.49
C THR A 37 -9.43 1.40 1.05
N PRO A 38 -10.28 0.73 0.25
CA PRO A 38 -10.13 -0.70 -0.07
C PRO A 38 -9.05 -1.06 -1.12
N ALA A 39 -8.38 -0.09 -1.74
CA ALA A 39 -7.32 -0.36 -2.72
C ALA A 39 -6.25 0.74 -2.70
N LYS A 40 -5.47 0.81 -1.62
CA LYS A 40 -4.42 1.83 -1.49
C LYS A 40 -3.19 1.51 -2.33
N ASN A 41 -2.75 0.25 -2.36
CA ASN A 41 -1.43 -0.11 -2.90
C ASN A 41 -1.51 -0.95 -4.16
N SER A 42 -2.55 -1.76 -4.33
CA SER A 42 -2.75 -2.57 -5.54
C SER A 42 -4.22 -2.84 -5.80
N PRO A 43 -4.67 -2.84 -7.06
CA PRO A 43 -6.00 -3.32 -7.43
C PRO A 43 -6.31 -4.77 -7.02
N LEU A 44 -5.27 -5.59 -6.80
CA LEU A 44 -5.41 -6.93 -6.25
C LEU A 44 -5.98 -6.93 -4.82
N GLU A 45 -5.94 -5.80 -4.11
CA GLU A 45 -6.61 -5.67 -2.81
C GLU A 45 -8.12 -5.92 -2.94
N PHE A 46 -8.78 -5.44 -4.01
CA PHE A 46 -10.20 -5.74 -4.24
C PHE A 46 -10.45 -7.23 -4.48
N TYR A 47 -9.56 -7.89 -5.23
CA TYR A 47 -9.65 -9.32 -5.47
C TYR A 47 -9.58 -10.10 -4.16
N ASN A 48 -8.60 -9.78 -3.30
CA ASN A 48 -8.41 -10.44 -2.01
C ASN A 48 -9.56 -10.15 -1.02
N LEU A 49 -10.01 -8.88 -0.94
CA LEU A 49 -11.09 -8.49 -0.03
C LEU A 49 -12.41 -9.20 -0.35
N ILE A 50 -12.76 -9.28 -1.64
CA ILE A 50 -13.99 -9.95 -2.07
C ILE A 50 -13.91 -11.46 -1.80
N GLN A 51 -12.74 -12.10 -1.94
CA GLN A 51 -12.57 -13.52 -1.61
C GLN A 51 -12.83 -13.85 -0.13
N PHE A 52 -12.55 -12.93 0.79
CA PHE A 52 -12.94 -13.11 2.20
C PHE A 52 -14.46 -13.10 2.38
N ILE A 53 -15.20 -12.42 1.52
CA ILE A 53 -16.66 -12.33 1.60
C ILE A 53 -17.29 -13.53 0.89
N ASP A 54 -17.02 -13.68 -0.41
CA ASP A 54 -17.46 -14.82 -1.24
C ASP A 54 -16.26 -15.35 -2.05
N PRO A 55 -15.68 -16.50 -1.66
CA PRO A 55 -14.57 -17.13 -2.41
C PRO A 55 -14.90 -17.48 -3.86
N THR A 56 -16.20 -17.55 -4.21
CA THR A 56 -16.67 -17.91 -5.54
C THR A 56 -17.07 -16.72 -6.40
N ALA A 57 -17.00 -15.48 -5.87
CA ALA A 57 -17.44 -14.27 -6.56
C ALA A 57 -16.83 -14.11 -7.95
N PHE A 58 -15.50 -14.25 -8.05
CA PHE A 58 -14.76 -14.12 -9.30
C PHE A 58 -14.97 -15.33 -10.21
N THR A 59 -15.04 -16.55 -9.65
CA THR A 59 -15.31 -17.77 -10.42
C THR A 59 -16.68 -17.72 -11.10
N LYS A 60 -17.71 -17.19 -10.42
CA LYS A 60 -19.04 -16.94 -10.98
C LYS A 60 -19.01 -15.92 -12.13
N ALA A 61 -18.09 -14.94 -12.08
CA ALA A 61 -17.84 -13.97 -13.15
C ALA A 61 -16.90 -14.48 -14.26
N GLY A 62 -16.53 -15.77 -14.22
CA GLY A 62 -15.68 -16.42 -15.22
C GLY A 62 -14.17 -16.23 -15.00
N ILE A 63 -13.75 -15.70 -13.84
CA ILE A 63 -12.35 -15.46 -13.48
C ILE A 63 -11.93 -16.53 -12.46
N ARG A 64 -11.11 -17.48 -12.89
CA ARG A 64 -10.80 -18.68 -12.08
C ARG A 64 -9.55 -18.56 -11.23
N ASP A 65 -8.67 -17.64 -11.58
CA ASP A 65 -7.38 -17.44 -10.92
C ASP A 65 -6.98 -15.95 -10.95
N PRO A 66 -5.98 -15.55 -10.14
CA PRO A 66 -5.53 -14.16 -10.08
C PRO A 66 -4.92 -13.65 -11.40
N GLU A 67 -4.28 -14.51 -12.20
CA GLU A 67 -3.69 -14.11 -13.49
C GLU A 67 -4.77 -13.67 -14.47
N GLN A 68 -5.90 -14.38 -14.53
CA GLN A 68 -7.06 -13.98 -15.33
C GLN A 68 -7.64 -12.64 -14.86
N PHE A 69 -7.63 -12.36 -13.55
CA PHE A 69 -8.04 -11.05 -13.04
C PHE A 69 -7.09 -9.95 -13.51
N ILE A 70 -5.79 -10.19 -13.41
CA ILE A 70 -4.73 -9.28 -13.83
C ILE A 70 -4.86 -8.98 -15.33
N ASP A 71 -4.94 -10.01 -16.17
CA ASP A 71 -5.03 -9.85 -17.63
C ASP A 71 -6.29 -9.11 -18.07
N ARG A 72 -7.42 -9.42 -17.43
CA ARG A 72 -8.73 -8.86 -17.78
C ARG A 72 -8.90 -7.41 -17.34
N PHE A 73 -8.39 -7.03 -16.16
CA PHE A 73 -8.69 -5.73 -15.57
C PHE A 73 -7.50 -4.80 -15.41
N LEU A 74 -6.26 -5.30 -15.47
CA LEU A 74 -5.09 -4.47 -15.24
C LEU A 74 -4.36 -4.16 -16.55
N LYS A 75 -3.92 -2.92 -16.66
CA LYS A 75 -2.95 -2.49 -17.65
C LYS A 75 -1.59 -2.49 -16.98
N ILE A 76 -0.72 -3.37 -17.43
CA ILE A 76 0.64 -3.50 -16.93
C ILE A 76 1.59 -2.90 -17.97
N GLU A 77 2.50 -2.06 -17.49
CA GLU A 77 3.62 -1.57 -18.28
C GLU A 77 4.89 -1.68 -17.45
N TYR A 78 6.03 -1.85 -18.14
CA TYR A 78 7.32 -1.74 -17.49
C TYR A 78 7.59 -0.28 -17.16
N ARG A 79 7.82 0.01 -15.88
CA ARG A 79 8.29 1.30 -15.43
C ARG A 79 9.62 1.17 -14.72
N GLU A 80 10.41 2.22 -14.85
CA GLU A 80 11.55 2.45 -13.99
C GLU A 80 11.01 2.72 -12.60
N VAL A 81 11.24 1.76 -11.71
CA VAL A 81 10.95 1.89 -10.29
C VAL A 81 12.28 1.92 -9.56
N LEU A 82 12.31 2.71 -8.50
CA LEU A 82 13.37 2.59 -7.52
C LEU A 82 13.10 1.32 -6.72
N ASP A 83 14.02 0.37 -6.73
CA ASP A 83 13.92 -0.78 -5.83
C ASP A 83 14.36 -0.42 -4.40
N SER A 84 14.30 -1.39 -3.50
CA SER A 84 14.71 -1.24 -2.10
C SER A 84 16.19 -0.89 -1.92
N THR A 85 17.01 -1.14 -2.94
CA THR A 85 18.43 -0.77 -3.02
C THR A 85 18.65 0.55 -3.75
N PHE A 86 17.57 1.24 -4.11
CA PHE A 86 17.53 2.51 -4.85
C PHE A 86 18.17 2.43 -6.25
N GLU A 87 18.30 1.22 -6.78
CA GLU A 87 18.68 1.03 -8.17
C GLU A 87 17.44 1.22 -9.06
N VAL A 88 17.66 1.88 -10.21
CA VAL A 88 16.61 2.04 -11.21
C VAL A 88 16.43 0.70 -11.91
N THR A 89 15.40 -0.03 -11.51
CA THR A 89 15.05 -1.31 -12.11
C THR A 89 13.79 -1.19 -12.94
N LYS A 90 13.74 -1.93 -14.05
CA LYS A 90 12.50 -2.05 -14.84
C LYS A 90 11.61 -3.08 -14.19
N ALA A 91 10.58 -2.63 -13.48
CA ALA A 91 9.57 -3.52 -12.91
C ALA A 91 8.23 -3.37 -13.60
N SER A 92 7.48 -4.45 -13.58
CA SER A 92 6.07 -4.48 -13.95
C SER A 92 5.25 -3.64 -12.95
N ALA A 93 4.60 -2.59 -13.45
CA ALA A 93 3.72 -1.72 -12.68
C ALA A 93 2.34 -1.65 -13.31
N VAL A 94 1.31 -1.61 -12.46
CA VAL A 94 -0.06 -1.36 -12.91
C VAL A 94 -0.18 0.12 -13.25
N THR A 95 -0.32 0.44 -14.54
CA THR A 95 -0.41 1.82 -15.03
C THR A 95 -1.84 2.25 -15.35
N GLY A 96 -2.79 1.34 -15.25
CA GLY A 96 -4.19 1.64 -15.41
C GLY A 96 -5.07 0.41 -15.34
N PHE A 97 -6.33 0.59 -15.73
CA PHE A 97 -7.35 -0.45 -15.74
C PHE A 97 -7.89 -0.67 -17.15
N LYS A 98 -8.35 -1.88 -17.40
CA LYS A 98 -9.13 -2.30 -18.56
C LYS A 98 -10.49 -2.77 -18.07
N ASN A 99 -11.52 -2.72 -18.92
CA ASN A 99 -12.86 -3.26 -18.61
C ASN A 99 -13.41 -2.77 -17.25
N LEU A 100 -13.27 -1.47 -16.99
CA LEU A 100 -13.56 -0.89 -15.67
C LEU A 100 -15.03 -1.02 -15.28
N ASP A 101 -15.94 -1.01 -16.25
CA ASP A 101 -17.38 -1.15 -15.99
C ASP A 101 -17.74 -2.55 -15.47
N ASP A 102 -17.16 -3.61 -16.04
CA ASP A 102 -17.26 -4.98 -15.52
C ASP A 102 -16.70 -5.06 -14.09
N LEU A 103 -15.50 -4.50 -13.88
CA LEU A 103 -14.85 -4.53 -12.57
C LEU A 103 -15.69 -3.78 -11.52
N ARG A 104 -16.20 -2.60 -11.86
CA ARG A 104 -17.10 -1.81 -11.01
C ARG A 104 -18.37 -2.58 -10.68
N THR A 105 -18.96 -3.27 -11.66
CA THR A 105 -20.17 -4.08 -11.44
C THR A 105 -19.92 -5.17 -10.40
N ILE A 106 -18.80 -5.89 -10.52
CA ILE A 106 -18.41 -6.90 -9.53
C ILE A 106 -18.19 -6.24 -8.17
N ILE A 107 -17.39 -5.18 -8.10
CA ILE A 107 -17.06 -4.50 -6.82
C ILE A 107 -18.32 -3.97 -6.13
N PHE A 108 -19.19 -3.24 -6.84
CA PHE A 108 -20.40 -2.66 -6.27
C PHE A 108 -21.49 -3.69 -5.92
N THR A 109 -21.35 -4.93 -6.38
CA THR A 109 -22.20 -6.04 -5.89
C THR A 109 -21.86 -6.43 -4.45
N TYR A 110 -20.58 -6.29 -4.05
CA TYR A 110 -20.09 -6.72 -2.73
C TYR A 110 -19.72 -5.56 -1.80
N ALA A 111 -19.58 -4.34 -2.33
CA ALA A 111 -19.11 -3.19 -1.58
C ALA A 111 -20.01 -1.97 -1.79
N GLU A 112 -20.34 -1.32 -0.69
CA GLU A 112 -21.04 -0.04 -0.67
C GLU A 112 -20.03 1.07 -0.34
N PHE A 113 -20.00 2.11 -1.16
CA PHE A 113 -19.17 3.28 -0.94
C PHE A 113 -20.08 4.44 -0.60
N ARG A 114 -19.78 5.10 0.52
CA ARG A 114 -20.49 6.29 0.97
C ARG A 114 -19.49 7.38 1.29
N THR A 115 -19.63 8.50 0.60
CA THR A 115 -18.97 9.74 0.94
C THR A 115 -19.74 10.46 2.04
N ALA A 116 -19.07 11.34 2.78
CA ALA A 116 -19.72 12.18 3.78
C ALA A 116 -20.86 13.02 3.20
N ALA A 117 -20.72 13.48 1.95
CA ALA A 117 -21.76 14.22 1.25
C ALA A 117 -23.03 13.38 1.01
N GLU A 118 -22.89 12.12 0.60
CA GLU A 118 -24.01 11.21 0.30
C GLU A 118 -24.83 10.85 1.54
N VAL A 119 -24.21 10.84 2.72
CA VAL A 119 -24.89 10.56 4.00
C VAL A 119 -25.38 11.83 4.72
N GLY A 120 -25.31 12.99 4.06
CA GLY A 120 -25.79 14.26 4.61
C GLY A 120 -24.93 14.83 5.74
N LEU A 121 -23.67 14.37 5.88
CA LEU A 121 -22.74 14.94 6.85
C LEU A 121 -22.28 16.31 6.37
N LYS A 122 -22.63 17.34 7.15
CA LYS A 122 -22.15 18.70 6.93
C LYS A 122 -20.71 18.82 7.43
N LEU A 123 -19.77 18.57 6.53
CA LEU A 123 -18.35 18.80 6.81
C LEU A 123 -18.02 20.29 6.60
N PRO A 124 -17.22 20.90 7.49
CA PRO A 124 -16.63 22.21 7.21
C PRO A 124 -15.74 22.11 5.97
N ARG A 125 -15.65 23.19 5.19
CA ARG A 125 -14.70 23.25 4.08
C ARG A 125 -13.28 23.26 4.67
N PRO A 126 -12.41 22.31 4.31
CA PRO A 126 -11.04 22.35 4.77
C PRO A 126 -10.34 23.54 4.11
N VAL A 127 -9.73 24.39 4.92
CA VAL A 127 -8.74 25.37 4.45
C VAL A 127 -7.39 24.66 4.56
N VAL A 128 -6.82 24.30 3.42
CA VAL A 128 -5.51 23.65 3.36
C VAL A 128 -4.48 24.72 3.05
N GLU A 129 -3.65 25.04 4.03
CA GLU A 129 -2.50 25.92 3.88
C GLU A 129 -1.23 25.10 4.03
N THR A 130 -0.40 25.12 2.99
CA THR A 130 0.94 24.51 3.05
C THR A 130 1.93 25.61 3.39
N LEU A 131 2.52 25.52 4.58
CA LEU A 131 3.56 26.44 5.02
C LEU A 131 4.93 25.77 4.86
N THR A 132 5.79 26.38 4.06
CA THR A 132 7.19 25.96 3.96
C THR A 132 8.00 26.67 5.03
N ILE A 133 8.56 25.90 5.95
CA ILE A 133 9.42 26.39 7.03
C ILE A 133 10.87 26.10 6.66
N GLN A 134 11.75 27.09 6.83
CA GLN A 134 13.18 26.88 6.63
C GLN A 134 13.75 26.08 7.79
N MET A 135 14.63 25.12 7.48
CA MET A 135 15.40 24.43 8.51
C MET A 135 16.35 25.42 9.18
N ASP A 136 16.60 25.24 10.47
CA ASP A 136 17.69 25.93 11.16
C ASP A 136 19.06 25.29 10.84
N ASP A 137 20.13 25.95 11.27
CA ASP A 137 21.51 25.51 11.01
C ASP A 137 21.81 24.10 11.55
N GLU A 138 21.22 23.72 12.70
CA GLU A 138 21.45 22.40 13.30
C GLU A 138 20.71 21.31 12.52
N GLN A 139 19.46 21.58 12.15
CA GLN A 139 18.67 20.71 11.28
C GLN A 139 19.36 20.52 9.94
N GLU A 140 19.82 21.60 9.29
CA GLU A 140 20.48 21.53 7.99
C GLU A 140 21.78 20.73 8.04
N ALA A 141 22.61 20.91 9.07
CA ALA A 141 23.83 20.15 9.27
C ALA A 141 23.55 18.64 9.44
N LYS A 142 22.56 18.28 10.27
CA LYS A 142 22.14 16.88 10.47
C LYS A 142 21.53 16.29 9.21
N TYR A 143 20.68 17.06 8.52
CA TYR A 143 20.04 16.66 7.27
C TYR A 143 21.09 16.38 6.18
N ALA A 144 22.05 17.29 5.98
CA ALA A 144 23.15 17.11 5.03
C ALA A 144 23.99 15.87 5.35
N ARG A 145 24.27 15.60 6.63
CA ARG A 145 24.98 14.39 7.06
C ARG A 145 24.24 13.11 6.67
N TYR A 146 22.93 13.05 6.93
CA TYR A 146 22.13 11.87 6.61
C TYR A 146 21.91 11.68 5.11
N VAL A 147 21.72 12.76 4.35
CA VAL A 147 21.65 12.69 2.88
C VAL A 147 22.96 12.16 2.30
N ALA A 148 24.11 12.66 2.76
CA ALA A 148 25.41 12.16 2.32
C ALA A 148 25.61 10.66 2.63
N GLN A 149 25.14 10.19 3.81
CA GLN A 149 25.17 8.77 4.14
C GLN A 149 24.28 7.93 3.22
N ILE A 150 23.07 8.41 2.90
CA ILE A 150 22.19 7.75 1.95
C ILE A 150 22.89 7.68 0.59
N GLU A 151 23.36 8.80 0.05
CA GLU A 151 24.04 8.85 -1.26
C GLU A 151 25.25 7.92 -1.33
N GLU A 152 26.03 7.81 -0.26
CA GLU A 152 27.17 6.91 -0.21
C GLU A 152 26.74 5.43 -0.28
N ILE A 153 25.69 5.06 0.46
CA ILE A 153 25.10 3.72 0.38
C ILE A 153 24.58 3.45 -1.04
N LEU A 154 24.01 4.46 -1.70
CA LEU A 154 23.51 4.33 -3.08
C LEU A 154 24.62 4.16 -4.12
N ARG A 155 25.76 4.83 -3.93
CA ARG A 155 26.91 4.72 -4.84
C ARG A 155 27.65 3.40 -4.68
N ASN A 156 27.65 2.84 -3.48
CA ASN A 156 28.37 1.61 -3.13
C ASN A 156 27.41 0.52 -2.64
N PRO A 157 26.57 -0.05 -3.52
CA PRO A 157 25.64 -1.10 -3.16
C PRO A 157 26.39 -2.38 -2.73
N ASN A 158 26.04 -2.93 -1.57
CA ASN A 158 26.62 -4.14 -0.99
C ASN A 158 25.78 -5.34 -1.44
N PRO A 159 26.36 -6.33 -2.15
CA PRO A 159 25.63 -7.49 -2.67
C PRO A 159 24.94 -8.38 -1.61
N GLU A 160 25.36 -8.32 -0.34
CA GLU A 160 24.90 -9.27 0.70
C GLU A 160 23.53 -8.93 1.32
N GLY A 161 22.89 -7.83 0.92
CA GLY A 161 21.54 -7.46 1.36
C GLY A 161 21.50 -6.86 2.77
N GLY A 162 20.78 -5.75 2.94
CA GLY A 162 20.65 -5.03 4.23
C GLY A 162 20.66 -3.50 4.11
N GLN A 163 21.12 -2.98 2.97
CA GLN A 163 21.15 -1.54 2.69
C GLN A 163 19.77 -0.89 2.68
N SER A 164 18.75 -1.61 2.19
CA SER A 164 17.36 -1.14 2.25
C SER A 164 16.94 -0.76 3.67
N ASN A 165 17.27 -1.58 4.67
CA ASN A 165 16.89 -1.31 6.06
C ASN A 165 17.65 -0.12 6.63
N ALA A 166 18.94 0.03 6.26
CA ALA A 166 19.74 1.17 6.66
C ALA A 166 19.20 2.48 6.08
N ILE A 167 18.86 2.50 4.79
CA ILE A 167 18.31 3.69 4.12
C ILE A 167 16.95 4.06 4.71
N VAL A 168 16.06 3.07 4.95
CA VAL A 168 14.77 3.32 5.62
C VAL A 168 14.98 3.92 7.01
N GLY A 169 15.97 3.44 7.77
CA GLY A 169 16.34 4.03 9.07
C GLY A 169 16.84 5.48 8.96
N LEU A 170 17.63 5.80 7.95
CA LEU A 170 18.11 7.16 7.69
C LEU A 170 16.99 8.10 7.24
N LEU A 171 16.08 7.64 6.37
CA LEU A 171 14.88 8.40 5.97
C LEU A 171 13.97 8.70 7.18
N ALA A 172 13.82 7.73 8.09
CA ALA A 172 13.09 7.95 9.33
C ALA A 172 13.75 9.04 10.20
N ARG A 173 15.08 9.05 10.30
CA ARG A 173 15.82 10.11 11.01
C ARG A 173 15.71 11.48 10.34
N LEU A 174 15.76 11.55 9.01
CA LEU A 174 15.52 12.80 8.27
C LEU A 174 14.14 13.39 8.59
N ALA A 175 13.10 12.55 8.67
CA ALA A 175 11.76 12.99 9.05
C ALA A 175 11.70 13.51 10.50
N LEU A 176 12.48 12.92 11.42
CA LEU A 176 12.58 13.40 12.81
C LEU A 176 13.32 14.73 12.90
N VAL A 177 14.46 14.86 12.22
CA VAL A 177 15.25 16.11 12.20
C VAL A 177 14.43 17.26 11.61
N ALA A 178 13.66 17.00 10.54
CA ALA A 178 12.77 17.99 9.94
C ALA A 178 11.69 18.52 10.91
N LEU A 179 11.34 17.75 11.95
CA LEU A 179 10.45 18.19 13.02
C LEU A 179 11.21 18.96 14.11
N HIS A 180 12.34 18.42 14.57
CA HIS A 180 13.19 19.05 15.59
C HIS A 180 14.57 18.38 15.63
N PRO A 181 15.68 19.13 15.76
CA PRO A 181 17.03 18.59 15.61
C PRO A 181 17.43 17.54 16.66
N ALA A 182 16.83 17.54 17.86
CA ALA A 182 17.15 16.58 18.92
C ALA A 182 16.43 15.21 18.80
N LEU A 183 15.46 15.05 17.89
CA LEU A 183 14.58 13.87 17.89
C LEU A 183 15.25 12.58 17.38
N ASP A 184 16.39 12.68 16.71
CA ASP A 184 17.14 11.54 16.18
C ASP A 184 18.14 10.94 17.18
N GLU A 185 18.40 11.62 18.30
CA GLU A 185 19.47 11.28 19.26
C GLU A 185 19.06 10.25 20.32
N GLY A 186 17.76 9.93 20.42
CA GLY A 186 17.23 9.04 21.46
C GLY A 186 17.16 9.72 22.83
N TYR A 187 16.49 9.07 23.79
CA TYR A 187 16.47 9.56 25.18
C TYR A 187 17.75 9.10 25.90
N SER A 188 18.51 10.04 26.45
CA SER A 188 19.60 9.80 27.41
C SER A 188 19.07 9.65 28.83
#